data_AF-A0A2G9MC35-F1
#
_entry.id   AF-A0A2G9MC35-F1
#
_cell.length_a   1.000
_cell.length_b   1.000
_cell.length_c   1.000
_cell.angle_alpha   90.00
_cell.angle_beta   90.00
_cell.angle_gamma   90.00
#
_symmetry.space_group_name_H-M   'P 1'
#
loop_
_entity.id
_entity.type
_entity.pdbx_description
1 polymer ?
#
loop_
_entity_poly.entity_id
_entity_poly.type
_entity_poly.pdbx_seq_one_letter_code
_entity_poly.pdbx_strand_id
1 'polypeptide(L)'
;MKNKHIVLILVLLVVALVFSVHSEPIDLEELCTADEECEMYCELNDISEGLCYCSEAESCLWDWDIEVSNETTLVDINTSIPSNATNTTNETASVLSEYEIIVSQLQQEIASLKGNDTTIQQRITTLERSVSTILTQMSQLSTDVISINTVQSQIQQDLSGNINTISTGLAGLQEDVETTQSDLVSVEESANTTRTISYILLFVVILGVGIGGVYYLTRKGSGKGSGGTNNQIVQYITQHIKQGQKYPTIKNALLKAGWSERDIQNAYKVTMKHNYDKYLQQSGRATQSQSSMVQRGSTSQQSLILQGGSRPQQNKGIDKKKTASIAIFSILLLVGVFFLIKGVTTGNAIYFNTEAELSRSMLDLLEKNIDNNAFYEKVNKAHLCIQVQDGKNSASYNIVKVKGKHKIIEAKVPCDYLPPFDFGAKFTNWKSFESVMANPTCSSLKKAHSNEDVYILPSKYVLTGFNLNEKENYSPFCPVLETCFTEKEIEAMDITC
;
A
#
# COMPACT_ATOMS: atom_id res chain seq x y z
N MET A 1 30.07 37.41 20.05
CA MET A 1 29.70 36.11 20.65
C MET A 1 28.23 35.99 21.07
N LYS A 2 27.50 37.07 21.39
CA LYS A 2 26.10 36.98 21.89
C LYS A 2 25.06 36.40 20.91
N ASN A 3 25.23 36.52 19.59
CA ASN A 3 24.21 36.06 18.63
C ASN A 3 24.21 34.54 18.37
N LYS A 4 25.31 33.82 18.66
CA LYS A 4 25.39 32.37 18.41
C LYS A 4 24.55 31.56 19.40
N HIS A 5 24.41 32.03 20.64
CA HIS A 5 23.59 31.36 21.66
C HIS A 5 22.09 31.52 21.40
N ILE A 6 21.66 32.65 20.83
CA ILE A 6 20.24 32.88 20.51
C ILE A 6 19.75 31.91 19.42
N VAL A 7 20.58 31.67 18.39
CA VAL A 7 20.24 30.72 17.31
C VAL A 7 20.21 29.27 17.84
N LEU A 8 21.16 28.89 18.71
CA LEU A 8 21.17 27.56 19.31
C LEU A 8 19.94 27.30 20.19
N ILE A 9 19.52 28.31 20.98
CA ILE A 9 18.32 28.22 21.82
C ILE A 9 17.06 28.11 20.95
N LEU A 10 16.95 28.90 19.87
CA LEU A 10 15.81 28.81 18.94
C LEU A 10 15.72 27.46 18.24
N VAL A 11 16.85 26.88 17.83
CA VAL A 11 16.90 25.53 17.24
C VAL A 11 16.50 24.48 18.26
N LEU A 12 16.99 24.56 19.50
CA LEU A 12 16.60 23.64 20.57
C LEU A 12 15.10 23.76 20.92
N LEU A 13 14.53 24.96 20.87
CA LEU A 13 13.10 25.19 21.16
C LEU A 13 12.21 24.65 20.04
N VAL A 14 12.62 24.79 18.77
CA VAL A 14 11.93 24.17 17.62
C VAL A 14 12.05 22.65 17.66
N VAL A 15 13.22 22.13 18.00
CA VAL A 15 13.43 20.67 18.15
C VAL A 15 12.59 20.12 19.31
N ALA A 16 12.54 20.80 20.46
CA ALA A 16 11.68 20.40 21.58
C ALA A 16 10.18 20.45 21.24
N LEU A 17 9.74 21.44 20.44
CA LEU A 17 8.34 21.51 19.97
C LEU A 17 8.00 20.40 18.97
N VAL A 18 8.95 19.96 18.15
CA VAL A 18 8.74 18.85 17.20
C VAL A 18 8.71 17.49 17.91
N PHE A 19 9.43 17.33 19.03
CA PHE A 19 9.43 16.09 19.81
C PHE A 19 8.33 16.00 20.89
N SER A 20 7.57 17.08 21.12
CA SER A 20 6.48 17.10 22.12
C SER A 20 5.12 16.69 21.57
N VAL A 21 5.03 16.28 20.30
CA VAL A 21 3.84 15.55 19.79
C VAL A 21 4.00 14.07 20.14
N HIS A 22 3.99 13.77 21.44
CA HIS A 22 3.61 12.43 21.88
C HIS A 22 2.10 12.36 21.68
N SER A 23 1.67 11.60 20.66
CA SER A 23 0.32 11.06 20.65
C SER A 23 0.20 10.20 21.91
N GLU A 24 -0.52 10.69 22.92
CA GLU A 24 -1.05 9.79 23.94
C GLU A 24 -1.76 8.65 23.19
N PRO A 25 -1.45 7.38 23.48
CA PRO A 25 -2.30 6.31 23.00
C PRO A 25 -3.69 6.67 23.49
N ILE A 26 -4.60 6.89 22.54
CA ILE A 26 -6.00 7.04 22.87
C ILE A 26 -6.39 5.66 23.39
N ASP A 27 -6.30 5.47 24.71
CA ASP A 27 -7.03 4.42 25.41
C ASP A 27 -8.50 4.79 25.24
N LEU A 28 -9.01 4.35 24.10
CA LEU A 28 -10.42 4.16 23.83
C LEU A 28 -10.87 3.00 24.74
N GLU A 29 -10.87 3.24 26.06
CA GLU A 29 -11.92 2.66 26.90
C GLU A 29 -13.21 3.29 26.38
N GLU A 30 -13.83 2.55 25.46
CA GLU A 30 -14.87 2.96 24.52
C GLU A 30 -16.18 3.22 25.22
N LEU A 31 -16.44 4.48 25.57
CA LEU A 31 -17.73 4.98 26.04
C LEU A 31 -18.85 4.65 25.04
N CYS A 32 -19.50 3.50 25.21
CA CYS A 32 -20.75 3.16 24.56
C CYS A 32 -21.91 3.79 25.35
N THR A 33 -22.96 4.18 24.66
CA THR A 33 -24.18 4.75 25.27
C THR A 33 -25.41 3.87 25.09
N ALA A 34 -25.33 2.86 24.21
CA ALA A 34 -26.37 1.88 23.95
C ALA A 34 -25.76 0.59 23.37
N ASP A 35 -26.44 -0.54 23.56
CA ASP A 35 -26.00 -1.87 23.09
C ASP A 35 -25.80 -1.93 21.56
N GLU A 36 -26.60 -1.18 20.80
CA GLU A 36 -26.55 -1.07 19.34
C GLU A 36 -25.22 -0.48 18.82
N GLU A 37 -24.48 0.23 19.68
CA GLU A 37 -23.15 0.76 19.36
C GLU A 37 -22.08 -0.35 19.45
N CYS A 38 -22.29 -1.34 20.32
CA CYS A 38 -21.37 -2.44 20.56
C CYS A 38 -21.51 -3.59 19.55
N GLU A 39 -22.70 -3.76 18.96
CA GLU A 39 -22.98 -4.82 17.99
C GLU A 39 -21.98 -4.83 16.80
N MET A 40 -21.68 -3.65 16.25
CA MET A 40 -20.70 -3.51 15.16
C MET A 40 -19.27 -3.90 15.57
N TYR A 41 -18.90 -3.65 16.83
CA TYR A 41 -17.57 -3.96 17.35
C TYR A 41 -17.38 -5.48 17.55
N CYS A 42 -18.44 -6.15 18.00
CA CYS A 42 -18.45 -7.60 18.13
C CYS A 42 -18.46 -8.32 16.76
N GLU A 43 -19.15 -7.77 15.76
CA GLU A 43 -19.09 -8.28 14.38
C GLU A 43 -17.66 -8.24 13.79
N LEU A 44 -16.92 -7.15 14.03
CA LEU A 44 -15.55 -6.99 13.52
C LEU A 44 -14.54 -7.96 14.12
N ASN A 45 -14.78 -8.41 15.35
CA ASN A 45 -13.90 -9.35 16.03
C ASN A 45 -14.23 -10.81 15.75
N ASP A 46 -15.20 -11.09 14.87
CA ASP A 46 -15.61 -12.44 14.46
C ASP A 46 -16.11 -13.27 15.66
N ILE A 47 -16.79 -12.61 16.60
CA ILE A 47 -17.32 -13.23 17.81
C ILE A 47 -18.77 -13.64 17.52
N SER A 48 -18.96 -14.76 16.82
CA SER A 48 -20.25 -15.15 16.27
C SER A 48 -21.26 -15.74 17.28
N GLU A 49 -20.89 -15.92 18.55
CA GLU A 49 -21.71 -16.69 19.53
C GLU A 49 -21.89 -16.02 20.90
N GLY A 50 -21.87 -14.70 21.01
CA GLY A 50 -22.24 -14.04 22.28
C GLY A 50 -23.01 -12.74 22.13
N LEU A 51 -23.69 -12.36 23.22
CA LEU A 51 -24.39 -11.10 23.32
C LEU A 51 -23.37 -9.99 23.60
N CYS A 52 -23.35 -9.00 22.71
CA CYS A 52 -22.56 -7.81 22.87
C CYS A 52 -23.46 -6.71 23.45
N TYR A 53 -23.09 -6.16 24.59
CA TYR A 53 -23.86 -5.10 25.23
C TYR A 53 -22.95 -4.02 25.78
N CYS A 54 -23.53 -2.84 25.96
CA CYS A 54 -22.87 -1.72 26.56
C CYS A 54 -22.97 -1.84 28.09
N SER A 55 -21.82 -1.96 28.75
CA SER A 55 -21.78 -2.03 30.20
C SER A 55 -22.13 -0.68 30.86
N GLU A 56 -22.50 -0.71 32.14
CA GLU A 56 -22.70 0.51 32.94
C GLU A 56 -21.43 1.36 33.07
N ALA A 57 -20.25 0.77 32.83
CA ALA A 57 -18.99 1.50 32.76
C ALA A 57 -18.78 2.19 31.41
N GLU A 58 -19.83 2.23 30.57
CA GLU A 58 -19.79 2.71 29.20
C GLU A 58 -18.64 1.98 28.47
N SER A 59 -18.65 0.66 28.44
CA SER A 59 -17.70 -0.13 27.66
C SER A 59 -18.37 -1.34 27.04
N CYS A 60 -18.04 -1.64 25.78
CA CYS A 60 -18.60 -2.80 25.10
C CYS A 60 -18.03 -4.09 25.70
N LEU A 61 -18.90 -4.85 26.36
CA LEU A 61 -18.58 -6.16 26.92
C LEU A 61 -19.19 -7.26 26.07
N TRP A 62 -18.48 -8.39 26.06
CA TRP A 62 -18.94 -9.64 25.45
C TRP A 62 -19.16 -10.66 26.54
N ASP A 63 -20.36 -11.25 26.59
CA ASP A 63 -20.71 -12.33 27.50
C ASP A 63 -21.07 -13.59 26.71
N TRP A 64 -20.44 -14.70 27.10
CA TRP A 64 -20.58 -16.03 26.51
C TRP A 64 -21.52 -16.93 27.32
N ASP A 65 -21.92 -16.51 28.53
CA ASP A 65 -22.59 -17.36 29.53
C ASP A 65 -24.07 -17.01 29.77
N ILE A 66 -24.73 -16.27 28.89
CA ILE A 66 -26.17 -16.01 29.03
C ILE A 66 -26.96 -17.28 28.65
N GLU A 67 -27.27 -18.11 29.65
CA GLU A 67 -28.27 -19.17 29.56
C GLU A 67 -29.64 -18.55 29.23
N VAL A 68 -30.04 -18.61 27.95
CA VAL A 68 -31.38 -18.22 27.51
C VAL A 68 -32.38 -19.22 28.11
N SER A 69 -32.97 -18.86 29.24
CA SER A 69 -34.03 -19.64 29.89
C SER A 69 -35.31 -19.58 29.05
N ASN A 70 -35.45 -20.46 28.07
CA ASN A 70 -36.69 -20.67 27.33
C ASN A 70 -37.72 -21.40 28.22
N GLU A 71 -38.50 -20.65 28.99
CA GLU A 71 -39.73 -21.17 29.61
C GLU A 71 -40.82 -21.30 28.54
N THR A 72 -40.87 -22.46 27.89
CA THR A 72 -41.97 -22.83 26.98
C THR A 72 -43.18 -23.29 27.80
N THR A 73 -44.18 -22.42 27.95
CA THR A 73 -45.49 -22.76 28.51
C THR A 73 -46.22 -23.78 27.61
N LEU A 74 -46.33 -25.02 28.06
CA LEU A 74 -47.15 -26.06 27.44
C LEU A 74 -48.65 -25.75 27.65
N VAL A 75 -49.38 -25.58 26.55
CA VAL A 75 -50.83 -25.42 26.54
C VAL A 75 -51.48 -26.81 26.58
N ASP A 76 -52.17 -27.10 27.69
CA ASP A 76 -52.94 -28.31 27.93
C ASP A 76 -54.26 -28.28 27.13
N ILE A 77 -54.37 -29.09 26.06
CA ILE A 77 -55.60 -29.21 25.27
C ILE A 77 -56.44 -30.36 25.86
N ASN A 78 -57.37 -30.00 26.74
CA ASN A 78 -58.31 -30.94 27.33
C ASN A 78 -59.62 -30.96 26.50
N THR A 79 -59.71 -31.85 25.52
CA THR A 79 -60.87 -31.97 24.63
C THR A 79 -61.89 -32.98 25.18
N SER A 80 -63.00 -32.48 25.72
CA SER A 80 -64.15 -33.27 26.15
C SER A 80 -65.00 -33.75 24.97
N ILE A 81 -65.13 -35.07 24.78
CA ILE A 81 -65.95 -35.70 23.74
C ILE A 81 -67.37 -35.97 24.29
N PRO A 82 -68.46 -35.50 23.65
CA PRO A 82 -69.82 -35.86 24.03
C PRO A 82 -70.26 -37.17 23.36
N SER A 83 -70.75 -38.12 24.16
CA SER A 83 -71.29 -39.39 23.72
C SER A 83 -72.74 -39.24 23.24
N ASN A 84 -73.00 -39.46 21.95
CA ASN A 84 -74.33 -39.81 21.48
C ASN A 84 -74.21 -40.82 20.33
N ALA A 85 -74.48 -42.08 20.66
CA ALA A 85 -74.37 -43.22 19.76
C ALA A 85 -75.76 -43.66 19.33
N THR A 86 -76.06 -43.59 18.03
CA THR A 86 -76.93 -44.55 17.33
C THR A 86 -76.85 -44.30 15.82
N ASN A 87 -76.40 -45.32 15.08
CA ASN A 87 -76.19 -45.41 13.61
C ASN A 87 -74.78 -45.06 13.11
N THR A 88 -73.76 -45.87 13.42
CA THR A 88 -72.38 -45.55 12.98
C THR A 88 -71.50 -46.80 12.76
N THR A 89 -72.01 -47.89 12.19
CA THR A 89 -71.17 -49.07 11.89
C THR A 89 -70.37 -48.94 10.57
N ASN A 90 -70.78 -48.06 9.65
CA ASN A 90 -70.03 -47.82 8.40
C ASN A 90 -69.10 -46.60 8.47
N GLU A 91 -69.42 -45.58 9.27
CA GLU A 91 -68.57 -44.40 9.46
C GLU A 91 -67.35 -44.71 10.35
N THR A 92 -67.48 -45.60 11.33
CA THR A 92 -66.34 -46.00 12.20
C THR A 92 -65.23 -46.73 11.44
N ALA A 93 -65.57 -47.52 10.40
CA ALA A 93 -64.58 -48.17 9.55
C ALA A 93 -63.82 -47.19 8.65
N SER A 94 -64.50 -46.16 8.13
CA SER A 94 -63.87 -45.11 7.31
C SER A 94 -62.92 -44.25 8.15
N VAL A 95 -63.33 -43.90 9.37
CA VAL A 95 -62.49 -43.13 10.29
C VAL A 95 -61.25 -43.93 10.71
N LEU A 96 -61.39 -45.24 10.97
CA LEU A 96 -60.25 -46.10 11.31
C LEU A 96 -59.20 -46.17 10.19
N SER A 97 -59.65 -46.26 8.94
CA SER A 97 -58.80 -46.22 7.73
C SER A 97 -58.03 -44.90 7.61
N GLU A 98 -58.66 -43.77 7.90
CA GLU A 98 -58.01 -42.45 7.87
C GLU A 98 -56.94 -42.31 8.96
N TYR A 99 -57.22 -42.81 10.16
CA TYR A 99 -56.23 -42.85 11.25
C TYR A 99 -55.02 -43.73 10.91
N GLU A 100 -55.20 -44.88 10.27
CA GLU A 100 -54.08 -45.74 9.84
C GLU A 100 -53.16 -45.02 8.83
N ILE A 101 -53.71 -44.23 7.92
CA ILE A 101 -52.94 -43.43 6.96
C ILE A 101 -52.13 -42.35 7.67
N ILE A 102 -52.75 -41.60 8.59
CA ILE A 102 -52.07 -40.54 9.37
C ILE A 102 -50.95 -41.14 10.22
N VAL A 103 -51.19 -42.26 10.89
CA VAL A 103 -50.17 -42.94 11.70
C VAL A 103 -49.00 -43.40 10.82
N SER A 104 -49.27 -43.92 9.62
CA SER A 104 -48.23 -44.30 8.67
C SER A 104 -47.40 -43.10 8.19
N GLN A 105 -48.05 -41.96 7.90
CA GLN A 105 -47.37 -40.72 7.52
C GLN A 105 -46.48 -40.18 8.65
N LEU A 106 -47.00 -40.13 9.89
CA LEU A 106 -46.22 -39.71 11.05
C LEU A 106 -45.03 -40.64 11.31
N GLN A 107 -45.18 -41.95 11.12
CA GLN A 107 -44.06 -42.90 11.21
C GLN A 107 -42.98 -42.61 10.17
N GLN A 108 -43.35 -42.22 8.95
CA GLN A 108 -42.42 -41.85 7.89
C GLN A 108 -41.68 -40.54 8.21
N GLU A 109 -42.39 -39.53 8.72
CA GLU A 109 -41.78 -38.27 9.15
C GLU A 109 -40.81 -38.46 10.32
N ILE A 110 -41.18 -39.28 11.32
CA ILE A 110 -40.28 -39.63 12.44
C ILE A 110 -39.03 -40.33 11.93
N ALA A 111 -39.16 -41.25 10.98
CA ALA A 111 -38.00 -41.91 10.37
C ALA A 111 -37.09 -40.93 9.62
N SER A 112 -37.68 -39.96 8.90
CA SER A 112 -36.96 -38.90 8.21
C SER A 112 -36.22 -37.98 9.19
N LEU A 113 -36.90 -37.51 10.24
CA LEU A 113 -36.31 -36.68 11.29
C LEU A 113 -35.15 -37.38 11.99
N LYS A 114 -35.26 -38.68 12.27
CA LYS A 114 -34.16 -39.48 12.84
C LYS A 114 -32.95 -39.59 11.89
N GLY A 115 -33.19 -39.66 10.58
CA GLY A 115 -32.13 -39.62 9.57
C GLY A 115 -31.42 -38.26 9.53
N ASN A 116 -32.18 -37.17 9.63
CA ASN A 116 -31.62 -35.81 9.70
C ASN A 116 -30.81 -35.59 10.97
N ASP A 117 -31.31 -36.05 12.14
CA ASP A 117 -30.59 -35.99 13.42
C ASP A 117 -29.25 -36.72 13.34
N THR A 118 -29.24 -37.95 12.78
CA THR A 118 -28.00 -38.71 12.56
C THR A 118 -27.01 -37.95 11.67
N THR A 119 -27.51 -37.26 10.63
CA THR A 119 -26.69 -36.46 9.71
C THR A 119 -26.11 -35.23 10.41
N ILE A 120 -26.89 -34.55 11.25
CA ILE A 120 -26.45 -33.40 12.03
C ILE A 120 -25.35 -33.82 13.02
N GLN A 121 -25.53 -34.94 13.72
CA GLN A 121 -24.51 -35.48 14.65
C GLN A 121 -23.17 -35.77 13.95
N GLN A 122 -23.21 -36.32 12.73
CA GLN A 122 -21.99 -36.54 11.93
C GLN A 122 -21.30 -35.22 11.54
N ARG A 123 -22.07 -34.18 11.21
CA ARG A 123 -21.54 -32.85 10.91
C ARG A 123 -20.94 -32.18 12.13
N ILE A 124 -21.58 -32.28 13.30
CA ILE A 124 -21.05 -31.78 14.59
C ILE A 124 -19.71 -32.44 14.90
N THR A 125 -19.63 -33.77 14.84
CA THR A 125 -18.38 -34.51 15.07
C THR A 125 -17.27 -34.11 14.09
N THR A 126 -17.64 -33.75 12.86
CA THR A 126 -16.68 -33.27 11.85
C THR A 126 -16.20 -31.85 12.17
N LEU A 127 -17.11 -30.97 12.60
CA LEU A 127 -16.79 -29.61 13.00
C LEU A 127 -15.88 -29.58 14.23
N GLU A 128 -16.16 -30.39 15.25
CA GLU A 128 -15.31 -30.54 16.44
C GLU A 128 -13.86 -30.92 16.08
N ARG A 129 -13.68 -31.82 15.12
CA ARG A 129 -12.35 -32.21 14.62
C ARG A 129 -11.64 -31.05 13.92
N SER A 130 -12.37 -30.29 13.10
CA SER A 130 -11.84 -29.10 12.43
C SER A 130 -11.42 -28.04 13.45
N VAL A 131 -12.24 -27.76 14.46
CA VAL A 131 -11.92 -26.83 15.56
C VAL A 131 -10.67 -27.28 16.31
N SER A 132 -10.56 -28.56 16.67
CA SER A 132 -9.36 -29.11 17.32
C SER A 132 -8.09 -28.94 16.45
N THR A 133 -8.22 -29.10 15.14
CA THR A 133 -7.12 -28.87 14.19
C THR A 133 -6.70 -27.41 14.15
N ILE A 134 -7.67 -26.48 14.09
CA ILE A 134 -7.42 -25.03 14.09
C ILE A 134 -6.73 -24.60 15.40
N LEU A 135 -7.19 -25.10 16.55
CA LEU A 135 -6.57 -24.82 17.85
C LEU A 135 -5.10 -25.29 17.90
N THR A 136 -4.81 -26.45 17.32
CA THR A 136 -3.45 -26.96 17.20
C THR A 136 -2.59 -26.06 16.31
N GLN A 137 -3.13 -25.60 15.18
CA GLN A 137 -2.44 -24.66 14.28
C GLN A 137 -2.21 -23.29 14.93
N MET A 138 -3.16 -22.76 15.70
CA MET A 138 -2.98 -21.51 16.44
C MET A 138 -1.90 -21.62 17.52
N SER A 139 -1.83 -22.74 18.24
CA SER A 139 -0.76 -23.01 19.21
C SER A 139 0.63 -23.03 18.55
N GLN A 140 0.72 -23.65 17.36
CA GLN A 140 1.96 -23.63 16.57
C GLN A 140 2.32 -22.21 16.12
N LEU A 141 1.34 -21.44 15.61
CA LEU A 141 1.56 -20.06 15.19
C LEU A 141 2.01 -19.16 16.35
N SER A 142 1.43 -19.33 17.53
CA SER A 142 1.85 -18.63 18.75
C SER A 142 3.31 -18.94 19.10
N THR A 143 3.72 -20.20 18.97
CA THR A 143 5.12 -20.63 19.15
C THR A 143 6.04 -19.97 18.13
N ASP A 144 5.61 -19.91 16.86
CA ASP A 144 6.39 -19.29 15.79
C ASP A 144 6.54 -17.77 16.02
N VAL A 145 5.49 -17.09 16.51
CA VAL A 145 5.55 -15.65 16.87
C VAL A 145 6.52 -15.39 18.02
N ILE A 146 6.53 -16.23 19.06
CA ILE A 146 7.50 -16.12 20.18
C ILE A 146 8.94 -16.31 19.65
N SER A 147 9.14 -17.25 18.73
CA SER A 147 10.43 -17.48 18.07
C SER A 147 10.88 -16.24 17.28
N ILE A 148 9.98 -15.64 16.49
CA ILE A 148 10.26 -14.41 15.73
C ILE A 148 10.63 -13.25 16.66
N ASN A 149 9.90 -13.05 17.75
CA ASN A 149 10.21 -12.00 18.74
C ASN A 149 11.59 -12.20 19.38
N THR A 150 11.98 -13.45 19.61
CA THR A 150 13.32 -13.80 20.11
C THR A 150 14.40 -13.45 19.09
N VAL A 151 14.20 -13.81 17.82
CA VAL A 151 15.11 -13.45 16.72
C VAL A 151 15.21 -11.93 16.53
N GLN A 152 14.09 -11.21 16.62
CA GLN A 152 14.08 -9.74 16.54
C GLN A 152 14.91 -9.11 17.66
N SER A 153 14.77 -9.61 18.89
CA SER A 153 15.54 -9.12 20.04
C SER A 153 17.04 -9.36 19.86
N GLN A 154 17.44 -10.51 19.30
CA GLN A 154 18.83 -10.80 18.96
C GLN A 154 19.36 -9.85 17.89
N ILE A 155 18.60 -9.63 16.81
CA ILE A 155 18.98 -8.69 15.74
C ILE A 155 19.18 -7.28 16.34
N GLN A 156 18.32 -6.84 17.25
CA GLN A 156 18.44 -5.53 17.88
C GLN A 156 19.68 -5.41 18.77
N GLN A 157 20.05 -6.48 19.50
CA GLN A 157 21.28 -6.53 20.27
C GLN A 157 22.51 -6.50 19.35
N ASP A 158 22.52 -7.29 18.28
CA ASP A 158 23.60 -7.31 17.29
C ASP A 158 23.77 -5.95 16.61
N LEU A 159 22.65 -5.29 16.25
CA LEU A 159 22.68 -3.95 15.66
C LEU A 159 23.30 -2.94 16.63
N SER A 160 22.91 -2.99 17.91
CA SER A 160 23.42 -2.10 18.95
C SER A 160 24.93 -2.30 19.18
N GLY A 161 25.39 -3.56 19.20
CA GLY A 161 26.82 -3.89 19.29
C GLY A 161 27.62 -3.37 18.08
N ASN A 162 27.07 -3.54 16.88
CA ASN A 162 27.69 -3.04 15.65
C ASN A 162 27.71 -1.50 15.60
N ILE A 163 26.65 -0.83 16.06
CA ILE A 163 26.61 0.64 16.16
C ILE A 163 27.69 1.16 17.10
N ASN A 164 27.87 0.53 18.27
CA ASN A 164 28.93 0.92 19.20
C ASN A 164 30.31 0.76 18.57
N THR A 165 30.55 -0.34 17.86
CA THR A 165 31.80 -0.59 17.13
C THR A 165 32.04 0.46 16.03
N ILE A 166 31.00 0.81 15.28
CA ILE A 166 31.06 1.87 14.26
C ILE A 166 31.34 3.22 14.92
N SER A 167 30.67 3.55 16.03
CA SER A 167 30.89 4.80 16.76
C SER A 167 32.32 4.92 17.28
N THR A 168 32.90 3.83 17.81
CA THR A 168 34.31 3.82 18.21
C THR A 168 35.26 3.95 17.02
N GLY A 169 34.92 3.34 15.87
CA GLY A 169 35.68 3.52 14.63
C GLY A 169 35.64 4.96 14.12
N LEU A 170 34.47 5.63 14.19
CA LEU A 170 34.33 7.04 13.82
C LEU A 170 35.13 7.97 14.76
N ALA A 171 35.19 7.66 16.06
CA ALA A 171 35.99 8.42 17.01
C ALA A 171 37.49 8.33 16.68
N GLY A 172 37.99 7.14 16.33
CA GLY A 172 39.37 6.97 15.85
C GLY A 172 39.64 7.72 14.55
N LEU A 173 38.69 7.70 13.60
CA LEU A 173 38.78 8.48 12.36
C LEU A 173 38.81 10.00 12.62
N GLN A 174 38.11 10.49 13.64
CA GLN A 174 38.16 11.90 14.02
C GLN A 174 39.53 12.28 14.58
N GLU A 175 40.14 11.44 15.41
CA GLU A 175 41.49 11.62 15.94
C GLU A 175 42.55 11.61 14.82
N ASP A 176 42.42 10.69 13.85
CA ASP A 176 43.30 10.64 12.67
C ASP A 176 43.19 11.90 11.80
N VAL A 177 41.97 12.45 11.65
CA VAL A 177 41.72 13.70 10.91
C VAL A 177 42.33 14.90 11.62
N GLU A 178 42.19 15.00 12.94
CA GLU A 178 42.81 16.08 13.73
C GLU A 178 44.34 16.01 13.68
N THR A 179 44.90 14.80 13.72
CA THR A 179 46.35 14.56 13.56
C THR A 179 46.83 14.97 12.17
N THR A 180 46.11 14.54 11.12
CA THR A 180 46.44 14.90 9.72
C THR A 180 46.36 16.41 9.49
N GLN A 181 45.39 17.09 10.12
CA GLN A 181 45.26 18.54 10.04
C GLN A 181 46.44 19.25 10.72
N SER A 182 46.89 18.76 11.88
CA SER A 182 48.09 19.27 12.56
C SER A 182 49.35 19.07 11.71
N ASP A 183 49.51 17.91 11.10
CA ASP A 183 50.64 17.61 10.22
C ASP A 183 50.67 18.53 8.99
N LEU A 184 49.50 18.79 8.39
CA LEU A 184 49.34 19.73 7.27
C LEU A 184 49.77 21.15 7.62
N VAL A 185 49.45 21.63 8.83
CA VAL A 185 49.90 22.95 9.31
C VAL A 185 51.43 22.98 9.44
N SER A 186 52.06 21.90 9.94
CA SER A 186 53.53 21.81 10.01
C SER A 186 54.20 21.79 8.62
N VAL A 187 53.56 21.14 7.65
CA VAL A 187 54.03 21.09 6.26
C VAL A 187 53.87 22.44 5.57
N GLU A 188 52.78 23.18 5.85
CA GLU A 188 52.57 24.53 5.33
C GLU A 188 53.60 25.52 5.88
N GLU A 189 53.96 25.40 7.16
CA GLU A 189 55.03 26.19 7.79
C GLU A 189 56.41 25.85 7.20
N SER A 190 56.65 24.57 6.90
CA SER A 190 57.86 24.10 6.19
C SER A 190 57.91 24.59 4.73
N ALA A 191 56.76 24.68 4.06
CA ALA A 191 56.65 25.09 2.66
C ALA A 191 56.87 26.59 2.43
N ASN A 192 56.64 27.44 3.44
CA ASN A 192 56.85 28.88 3.34
C ASN A 192 58.35 29.26 3.29
N THR A 193 59.24 28.34 3.65
CA THR A 193 60.71 28.51 3.59
C THR A 193 61.28 28.27 2.17
N THR A 194 60.47 27.77 1.24
CA THR A 194 60.95 27.23 -0.07
C THR A 194 60.55 28.11 -1.27
N ARG A 195 60.17 29.38 -1.05
CA ARG A 195 59.75 30.31 -2.13
C ARG A 195 60.87 30.71 -3.11
N THR A 196 62.13 30.46 -2.80
CA THR A 196 63.27 30.77 -3.70
C THR A 196 63.53 29.67 -4.74
N ILE A 197 63.04 28.44 -4.54
CA ILE A 197 63.29 27.29 -5.44
C ILE A 197 62.22 27.15 -6.54
N SER A 198 61.04 27.77 -6.36
CA SER A 198 59.92 27.70 -7.32
C SER A 198 60.25 28.29 -8.70
N TYR A 199 61.10 29.31 -8.78
CA TYR A 199 61.50 29.92 -10.04
C TYR A 199 62.49 29.07 -10.87
N ILE A 200 63.30 28.23 -10.20
CA ILE A 200 64.24 27.32 -10.88
C ILE A 200 63.50 26.12 -11.46
N LEU A 201 62.46 25.63 -10.77
CA LEU A 201 61.65 24.49 -11.21
C LEU A 201 60.77 24.83 -12.42
N LEU A 202 60.28 26.07 -12.51
CA LEU A 202 59.47 26.54 -13.65
C LEU A 202 60.28 26.62 -14.95
N PHE A 203 61.59 26.93 -14.85
CA PHE A 203 62.50 26.94 -16.00
C PHE A 203 62.81 25.51 -16.52
N VAL A 204 62.86 24.53 -15.62
CA VAL A 204 63.05 23.11 -15.96
C VAL A 204 61.79 22.50 -16.59
N VAL A 205 60.59 22.94 -16.18
CA VAL A 205 59.31 22.48 -16.77
C VAL A 205 59.15 22.98 -18.21
N ILE A 206 59.58 24.20 -18.53
CA ILE A 206 59.52 24.73 -19.91
C ILE A 206 60.45 23.94 -20.84
N LEU A 207 61.64 23.55 -20.38
CA LEU A 207 62.55 22.68 -21.14
C LEU A 207 62.03 21.23 -21.25
N GLY A 208 61.37 20.72 -20.21
CA GLY A 208 60.77 19.38 -20.20
C GLY A 208 59.57 19.22 -21.15
N VAL A 209 58.74 20.25 -21.30
CA VAL A 209 57.58 20.23 -22.22
C VAL A 209 58.01 20.21 -23.69
N GLY A 210 59.14 20.85 -24.04
CA GLY A 210 59.71 20.81 -25.38
C GLY A 210 60.21 19.42 -25.81
N ILE A 211 60.77 18.65 -24.88
CA ILE A 211 61.28 17.28 -25.13
C ILE A 211 60.14 16.25 -25.04
N GLY A 212 59.17 16.45 -24.14
CA GLY A 212 58.01 15.56 -23.96
C GLY A 212 57.02 15.56 -25.13
N GLY A 213 56.87 16.69 -25.84
CA GLY A 213 55.99 16.80 -27.01
C GLY A 213 56.40 15.91 -28.19
N VAL A 214 57.71 15.66 -28.36
CA VAL A 214 58.25 14.79 -29.42
C VAL A 214 58.14 13.30 -29.04
N TYR A 215 58.17 12.97 -27.75
CA TYR A 215 58.05 11.60 -27.25
C TYR A 215 56.60 11.09 -27.19
N TYR A 216 55.61 11.98 -27.02
CA TYR A 216 54.19 11.59 -26.92
C TYR A 216 53.56 11.20 -28.27
N LEU A 217 54.10 11.67 -29.40
CA LEU A 217 53.56 11.33 -30.73
C LEU A 217 54.02 9.95 -31.26
N THR A 218 55.01 9.31 -30.64
CA THR A 218 55.50 7.97 -31.04
C THR A 218 55.00 6.82 -30.16
N ARG A 219 54.20 7.08 -29.11
CA ARG A 219 53.65 6.03 -28.24
C ARG A 219 52.12 5.97 -28.27
N LYS A 220 51.56 5.82 -29.46
CA LYS A 220 50.15 5.43 -29.63
C LYS A 220 50.02 3.93 -29.35
N GLY A 221 49.65 3.59 -28.11
CA GLY A 221 49.37 2.21 -27.73
C GLY A 221 48.61 2.11 -26.40
N SER A 222 47.35 1.67 -26.49
CA SER A 222 46.51 1.10 -25.43
C SER A 222 46.27 1.91 -24.15
N GLY A 223 45.14 2.63 -24.11
CA GLY A 223 44.50 3.10 -22.86
C GLY A 223 43.10 2.51 -22.72
N LYS A 224 42.99 1.27 -22.22
CA LYS A 224 41.74 0.73 -21.66
C LYS A 224 41.44 1.53 -20.40
N GLY A 225 40.48 2.44 -20.49
CA GLY A 225 39.94 3.15 -19.33
C GLY A 225 39.18 2.17 -18.43
N SER A 226 39.77 1.85 -17.28
CA SER A 226 39.15 1.15 -16.17
C SER A 226 38.08 2.05 -15.53
N GLY A 227 36.90 2.08 -16.14
CA GLY A 227 35.72 2.80 -15.65
C GLY A 227 34.63 1.84 -15.18
N GLY A 228 35.03 0.74 -14.54
CA GLY A 228 34.08 -0.17 -13.91
C GLY A 228 33.52 0.49 -12.65
N THR A 229 32.37 1.16 -12.75
CA THR A 229 31.57 1.51 -11.58
C THR A 229 31.39 0.24 -10.74
N ASN A 230 31.98 0.21 -9.55
CA ASN A 230 31.94 -0.93 -8.66
C ASN A 230 30.47 -1.33 -8.41
N ASN A 231 30.10 -2.58 -8.70
CA ASN A 231 28.72 -3.07 -8.57
C ASN A 231 28.16 -2.83 -7.15
N GLN A 232 29.02 -2.79 -6.14
CA GLN A 232 28.67 -2.48 -4.75
C GLN A 232 28.08 -1.07 -4.57
N ILE A 233 28.58 -0.05 -5.29
CA ILE A 233 28.03 1.30 -5.15
C ILE A 233 26.67 1.44 -5.82
N VAL A 234 26.45 0.72 -6.92
CA VAL A 234 25.14 0.66 -7.59
C VAL A 234 24.12 0.01 -6.67
N GLN A 235 24.49 -1.06 -5.97
CA GLN A 235 23.62 -1.70 -4.97
C GLN A 235 23.33 -0.78 -3.78
N TYR A 236 24.35 -0.12 -3.24
CA TYR A 236 24.19 0.84 -2.13
C TYR A 236 23.24 1.98 -2.49
N ILE A 237 23.46 2.65 -3.63
CA ILE A 237 22.62 3.75 -4.10
C ILE A 237 21.20 3.25 -4.38
N THR A 238 21.04 2.08 -4.98
CA THR A 238 19.73 1.47 -5.24
C THR A 238 18.96 1.21 -3.94
N GLN A 239 19.61 0.67 -2.92
CA GLN A 239 18.99 0.38 -1.63
C GLN A 239 18.49 1.67 -0.96
N HIS A 240 19.28 2.75 -0.98
CA HIS A 240 18.87 4.01 -0.37
C HIS A 240 17.77 4.71 -1.16
N ILE A 241 17.76 4.61 -2.49
CA ILE A 241 16.63 5.08 -3.33
C ILE A 241 15.35 4.31 -3.00
N LYS A 242 15.43 2.98 -2.81
CA LYS A 242 14.28 2.15 -2.42
C LYS A 242 13.72 2.53 -1.04
N GLN A 243 14.57 2.98 -0.12
CA GLN A 243 14.18 3.52 1.18
C GLN A 243 13.62 4.96 1.11
N GLY A 244 13.38 5.51 -0.09
CA GLY A 244 12.87 6.87 -0.27
C GLY A 244 13.89 7.99 -0.02
N GLN A 245 15.18 7.66 0.18
CA GLN A 245 16.19 8.69 0.41
C GLN A 245 16.50 9.48 -0.85
N LYS A 246 16.51 10.81 -0.70
CA LYS A 246 16.79 11.73 -1.81
C LYS A 246 18.30 11.83 -2.07
N TYR A 247 18.65 12.20 -3.30
CA TYR A 247 20.04 12.38 -3.75
C TYR A 247 20.96 13.13 -2.76
N PRO A 248 20.56 14.25 -2.12
CA PRO A 248 21.42 14.95 -1.17
C PRO A 248 21.87 14.08 0.03
N THR A 249 20.99 13.22 0.55
CA THR A 249 21.30 12.32 1.67
C THR A 249 22.31 11.26 1.26
N ILE A 250 22.09 10.62 0.11
CA ILE A 250 22.98 9.60 -0.45
C ILE A 250 24.35 10.20 -0.78
N LYS A 251 24.35 11.41 -1.38
CA LYS A 251 25.56 12.16 -1.67
C LYS A 251 26.36 12.44 -0.41
N ASN A 252 25.73 12.94 0.65
CA ASN A 252 26.42 13.23 1.91
C ASN A 252 27.00 11.96 2.54
N ALA A 253 26.31 10.83 2.47
CA ALA A 253 26.81 9.55 2.97
C ALA A 253 28.05 9.06 2.17
N LEU A 254 28.01 9.19 0.84
CA LEU A 254 29.13 8.80 -0.01
C LEU A 254 30.32 9.76 0.08
N LEU A 255 30.08 11.06 0.25
CA LEU A 255 31.12 12.05 0.53
C LEU A 255 31.85 11.71 1.84
N LYS A 256 31.11 11.31 2.88
CA LYS A 256 31.69 10.83 4.15
C LYS A 256 32.51 9.55 3.96
N ALA A 257 32.14 8.71 3.02
CA ALA A 257 32.90 7.50 2.66
C ALA A 257 34.10 7.77 1.73
N GLY A 258 34.49 9.04 1.53
CA GLY A 258 35.67 9.43 0.75
C GLY A 258 35.47 9.46 -0.75
N TRP A 259 34.23 9.34 -1.25
CA TRP A 259 33.96 9.44 -2.68
C TRP A 259 34.01 10.88 -3.15
N SER A 260 34.59 11.11 -4.33
CA SER A 260 34.56 12.44 -4.93
C SER A 260 33.14 12.79 -5.39
N GLU A 261 32.76 14.06 -5.28
CA GLU A 261 31.46 14.58 -5.73
C GLU A 261 31.13 14.17 -7.17
N ARG A 262 32.15 14.18 -8.05
CA ARG A 262 32.02 13.80 -9.46
C ARG A 262 31.69 12.32 -9.61
N ASP A 263 32.34 11.47 -8.83
CA ASP A 263 32.11 10.01 -8.87
C ASP A 263 30.74 9.65 -8.29
N ILE A 264 30.30 10.35 -7.24
CA ILE A 264 28.95 10.21 -6.68
C ILE A 264 27.89 10.55 -7.72
N GLN A 265 28.04 11.68 -8.41
CA GLN A 265 27.11 12.09 -9.48
C GLN A 265 27.07 11.07 -10.62
N ASN A 266 28.23 10.55 -11.02
CA ASN A 266 28.31 9.54 -12.07
C ASN A 266 27.70 8.21 -11.63
N ALA A 267 28.03 7.72 -10.42
CA ALA A 267 27.49 6.49 -9.85
C ALA A 267 25.96 6.57 -9.68
N TYR A 268 25.44 7.72 -9.24
CA TYR A 268 24.00 7.93 -9.10
C TYR A 268 23.28 7.89 -10.46
N LYS A 269 23.82 8.57 -11.47
CA LYS A 269 23.26 8.53 -12.85
C LYS A 269 23.29 7.12 -13.44
N VAL A 270 24.40 6.40 -13.29
CA VAL A 270 24.55 5.01 -13.75
C VAL A 270 23.55 4.10 -13.04
N THR A 271 23.37 4.29 -11.73
CA THR A 271 22.41 3.51 -10.92
C THR A 271 20.97 3.77 -11.34
N MET A 272 20.58 5.03 -11.54
CA MET A 272 19.24 5.37 -12.03
C MET A 272 18.95 4.72 -13.39
N LYS A 273 19.92 4.76 -14.31
CA LYS A 273 19.80 4.09 -15.60
C LYS A 273 19.67 2.58 -15.44
N HIS A 274 20.50 1.96 -14.60
CA HIS A 274 20.47 0.52 -14.33
C HIS A 274 19.11 0.08 -13.76
N ASN A 275 18.54 0.84 -12.83
CA ASN A 275 17.25 0.54 -12.21
C ASN A 275 16.09 0.68 -13.20
N TYR A 276 16.15 1.71 -14.05
CA TYR A 276 15.16 1.89 -15.12
C TYR A 276 15.22 0.78 -16.17
N ASP A 277 16.42 0.38 -16.61
CA ASP A 277 16.60 -0.71 -17.56
C ASP A 277 16.09 -2.05 -16.98
N LYS A 278 16.33 -2.31 -15.69
CA LYS A 278 15.76 -3.48 -14.98
C LYS A 278 14.23 -3.44 -14.91
N TYR A 279 13.66 -2.27 -14.62
CA TYR A 279 12.21 -2.07 -14.61
C TYR A 279 11.61 -2.40 -15.98
N LEU A 280 12.15 -1.84 -17.07
CA LEU A 280 11.67 -2.13 -18.43
C LEU A 280 11.77 -3.63 -18.79
N GLN A 281 12.83 -4.32 -18.38
CA GLN A 281 12.97 -5.76 -18.61
C GLN A 281 11.94 -6.60 -17.85
N GLN A 282 11.55 -6.18 -16.64
CA GLN A 282 10.54 -6.86 -15.83
C GLN A 282 9.13 -6.56 -16.33
N SER A 283 8.84 -5.29 -16.64
CA SER A 283 7.54 -4.86 -17.16
C SER A 283 7.25 -5.41 -18.56
N GLY A 284 8.26 -5.49 -19.44
CA GLY A 284 8.10 -6.07 -20.79
C GLY A 284 7.88 -7.58 -20.80
N ARG A 285 8.36 -8.30 -19.77
CA ARG A 285 8.11 -9.76 -19.62
C ARG A 285 6.73 -10.08 -19.07
N ALA A 286 6.12 -9.17 -18.31
CA ALA A 286 4.75 -9.34 -17.83
C ALA A 286 3.73 -9.35 -18.99
N THR A 287 4.00 -8.63 -20.09
CA THR A 287 3.07 -8.54 -21.23
C THR A 287 3.18 -9.72 -22.21
N GLN A 288 4.32 -10.45 -22.25
CA GLN A 288 4.50 -11.57 -23.19
C GLN A 288 4.05 -12.94 -22.66
N SER A 289 3.83 -13.09 -21.35
CA SER A 289 3.46 -14.39 -20.77
C SER A 289 1.96 -14.69 -20.77
N GLN A 290 1.11 -13.79 -21.30
CA GLN A 290 -0.33 -14.02 -21.45
C GLN A 290 -0.82 -14.13 -22.91
N SER A 291 0.07 -14.01 -23.91
CA SER A 291 -0.34 -14.02 -25.34
C SER A 291 0.09 -15.26 -26.12
N SER A 292 0.40 -16.37 -25.45
CA SER A 292 0.71 -17.67 -26.06
C SER A 292 -0.32 -18.76 -25.74
N MET A 293 -1.60 -18.39 -25.74
CA MET A 293 -2.69 -19.31 -26.07
C MET A 293 -3.67 -18.51 -26.92
N VAL A 294 -4.10 -19.09 -28.05
CA VAL A 294 -4.96 -18.48 -29.09
C VAL A 294 -4.21 -17.68 -30.17
N GLN A 295 -3.67 -18.36 -31.18
CA GLN A 295 -4.25 -18.32 -32.54
C GLN A 295 -3.45 -19.18 -33.53
N ARG A 296 -4.16 -20.12 -34.14
CA ARG A 296 -3.76 -20.94 -35.29
C ARG A 296 -4.63 -20.48 -36.46
N GLY A 297 -4.02 -20.11 -37.58
CA GLY A 297 -4.67 -19.77 -38.86
C GLY A 297 -4.08 -18.49 -39.47
N SER A 298 -3.16 -18.58 -40.45
CA SER A 298 -3.42 -18.54 -41.92
C SER A 298 -4.02 -17.17 -42.36
N THR A 299 -3.58 -16.41 -43.37
CA THR A 299 -2.87 -16.69 -44.62
C THR A 299 -2.49 -15.36 -45.31
N SER A 300 -1.28 -15.30 -45.88
CA SER A 300 -0.77 -14.65 -47.12
C SER A 300 -1.14 -13.24 -47.64
N GLN A 301 -0.13 -12.67 -48.35
CA GLN A 301 -0.16 -11.62 -49.40
C GLN A 301 -0.39 -10.18 -48.89
N GLN A 302 0.24 -9.11 -49.39
CA GLN A 302 0.69 -8.83 -50.75
C GLN A 302 1.68 -7.65 -50.76
N SER A 303 2.77 -7.78 -51.49
CA SER A 303 3.67 -6.70 -51.91
C SER A 303 3.01 -5.85 -53.00
N LEU A 304 3.06 -4.53 -52.92
CA LEU A 304 2.78 -3.65 -54.05
C LEU A 304 3.78 -2.50 -54.14
N ILE A 305 4.51 -2.56 -55.24
CA ILE A 305 5.39 -1.58 -55.85
C ILE A 305 4.57 -0.34 -56.23
N LEU A 306 5.11 0.86 -55.99
CA LEU A 306 4.79 2.02 -56.82
C LEU A 306 6.01 2.94 -56.95
N GLN A 307 6.60 2.85 -58.15
CA GLN A 307 7.53 3.79 -58.74
C GLN A 307 6.87 5.16 -58.98
N GLY A 308 7.69 6.21 -58.98
CA GLY A 308 7.56 7.31 -59.94
C GLY A 308 7.58 8.71 -59.34
N GLY A 309 8.56 9.53 -59.74
CA GLY A 309 8.45 10.98 -59.59
C GLY A 309 9.75 11.77 -59.48
N SER A 310 10.61 11.70 -60.50
CA SER A 310 11.79 12.56 -60.64
C SER A 310 11.40 14.04 -60.87
N ARG A 311 11.89 14.97 -60.05
CA ARG A 311 12.05 16.39 -60.41
C ARG A 311 13.32 16.98 -59.78
N PRO A 312 14.15 17.73 -60.52
CA PRO A 312 15.37 18.32 -60.00
C PRO A 312 15.05 19.65 -59.34
N GLN A 313 15.34 19.79 -58.04
CA GLN A 313 15.36 21.11 -57.39
C GLN A 313 16.77 21.64 -57.30
N GLN A 314 16.89 22.86 -57.83
CA GLN A 314 18.06 23.71 -57.86
C GLN A 314 18.68 23.89 -56.47
N ASN A 315 19.95 23.52 -56.38
CA ASN A 315 20.85 23.87 -55.28
C ASN A 315 21.07 25.39 -55.28
N LYS A 316 20.23 26.11 -54.53
CA LYS A 316 20.50 27.49 -54.15
C LYS A 316 21.39 27.44 -52.90
N GLY A 317 22.64 27.86 -53.06
CA GLY A 317 23.68 27.80 -52.03
C GLY A 317 23.19 28.33 -50.69
N ILE A 318 22.97 27.41 -49.75
CA ILE A 318 22.62 27.75 -48.37
C ILE A 318 23.90 28.24 -47.70
N ASP A 319 23.86 29.51 -47.33
CA ASP A 319 24.91 30.24 -46.64
C ASP A 319 25.25 29.51 -45.32
N LYS A 320 26.44 28.88 -45.24
CA LYS A 320 26.83 27.94 -44.18
C LYS A 320 26.73 28.51 -42.77
N LYS A 321 26.72 29.84 -42.63
CA LYS A 321 26.54 30.55 -41.35
C LYS A 321 25.09 30.53 -40.85
N LYS A 322 24.08 30.50 -41.74
CA LYS A 322 22.65 30.45 -41.35
C LYS A 322 22.21 29.02 -40.97
N THR A 323 22.78 27.99 -41.59
CA THR A 323 22.49 26.58 -41.25
C THR A 323 23.05 26.18 -39.89
N ALA A 324 24.23 26.71 -39.50
CA ALA A 324 24.81 26.48 -38.19
C ALA A 324 23.96 27.10 -37.06
N SER A 325 23.42 28.30 -37.28
CA SER A 325 22.54 29.00 -36.32
C SER A 325 21.24 28.23 -36.05
N ILE A 326 20.61 27.68 -37.10
CA ILE A 326 19.35 26.93 -36.96
C ILE A 326 19.59 25.58 -36.28
N ALA A 327 20.72 24.92 -36.55
CA ALA A 327 21.09 23.69 -35.86
C ALA A 327 21.37 23.92 -34.36
N ILE A 328 22.05 25.02 -34.01
CA ILE A 328 22.34 25.38 -32.61
C ILE A 328 21.06 25.74 -31.85
N PHE A 329 20.14 26.50 -32.47
CA PHE A 329 18.84 26.82 -31.85
C PHE A 329 17.94 25.60 -31.70
N SER A 330 17.90 24.67 -32.66
CA SER A 330 17.14 23.42 -32.51
C SER A 330 17.72 22.52 -31.42
N ILE A 331 19.04 22.48 -31.23
CA ILE A 331 19.68 21.73 -30.13
C ILE A 331 19.40 22.42 -28.78
N LEU A 332 19.47 23.75 -28.70
CA LEU A 332 19.13 24.50 -27.49
C LEU A 332 17.64 24.40 -27.12
N LEU A 333 16.75 24.35 -28.11
CA LEU A 333 15.31 24.18 -27.91
C LEU A 333 14.98 22.75 -27.48
N LEU A 334 15.64 21.73 -28.05
CA LEU A 334 15.54 20.34 -27.59
C LEU A 334 16.10 20.15 -26.17
N VAL A 335 17.23 20.80 -25.84
CA VAL A 335 17.78 20.81 -24.47
C VAL A 335 16.85 21.57 -23.53
N GLY A 336 16.28 22.69 -23.95
CA GLY A 336 15.29 23.46 -23.19
C GLY A 336 14.01 22.67 -22.90
N VAL A 337 13.48 21.95 -23.89
CA VAL A 337 12.33 21.03 -23.71
C VAL A 337 12.71 19.85 -22.81
N PHE A 338 13.93 19.30 -22.93
CA PHE A 338 14.41 18.25 -22.03
C PHE A 338 14.58 18.73 -20.57
N PHE A 339 14.94 19.99 -20.35
CA PHE A 339 15.00 20.59 -19.01
C PHE A 339 13.62 21.03 -18.48
N LEU A 340 12.70 21.45 -19.34
CA LEU A 340 11.32 21.77 -18.96
C LEU A 340 10.52 20.51 -18.62
N ILE A 341 10.73 19.39 -19.32
CA ILE A 341 10.13 18.08 -18.96
C ILE A 341 10.74 17.53 -17.66
N LYS A 342 11.99 17.88 -17.32
CA LYS A 342 12.58 17.54 -16.01
C LYS A 342 12.16 18.46 -14.86
N GLY A 343 11.48 19.57 -15.15
CA GLY A 343 11.04 20.56 -14.17
C GLY A 343 9.56 20.44 -13.76
N VAL A 344 8.72 19.79 -14.59
CA VAL A 344 7.44 19.25 -14.12
C VAL A 344 7.76 17.95 -13.40
N THR A 345 7.75 18.03 -12.08
CA THR A 345 7.78 16.93 -11.11
C THR A 345 7.43 15.60 -11.78
N THR A 346 8.44 14.81 -12.12
CA THR A 346 8.24 13.38 -12.34
C THR A 346 7.71 12.88 -11.02
N GLY A 347 6.38 12.84 -10.88
CA GLY A 347 5.71 12.27 -9.72
C GLY A 347 6.34 10.91 -9.56
N ASN A 348 7.12 10.76 -8.49
CA ASN A 348 7.86 9.53 -8.26
C ASN A 348 6.81 8.42 -8.29
N ALA A 349 6.86 7.54 -9.29
CA ALA A 349 6.09 6.32 -9.24
C ALA A 349 6.62 5.57 -8.01
N ILE A 350 5.88 5.67 -6.90
CA ILE A 350 6.21 4.94 -5.69
C ILE A 350 5.94 3.48 -6.04
N TYR A 351 7.00 2.68 -6.10
CA TYR A 351 6.92 1.27 -6.35
C TYR A 351 7.13 0.54 -5.03
N PHE A 352 6.13 -0.21 -4.61
CA PHE A 352 6.20 -1.03 -3.39
C PHE A 352 6.85 -2.37 -3.71
N ASN A 353 7.95 -2.70 -3.03
CA ASN A 353 8.62 -3.98 -3.24
C ASN A 353 7.90 -5.12 -2.51
N THR A 354 7.15 -4.80 -1.46
CA THR A 354 6.45 -5.75 -0.61
C THR A 354 5.06 -5.24 -0.25
N GLU A 355 4.17 -6.16 0.08
CA GLU A 355 2.83 -5.86 0.59
C GLU A 355 2.88 -5.05 1.89
N ALA A 356 3.83 -5.35 2.79
CA ALA A 356 4.01 -4.61 4.04
C ALA A 356 4.41 -3.13 3.82
N GLU A 357 5.18 -2.81 2.78
CA GLU A 357 5.50 -1.42 2.41
C GLU A 357 4.25 -0.68 1.91
N LEU A 358 3.42 -1.33 1.09
CA LEU A 358 2.15 -0.79 0.61
C LEU A 358 1.17 -0.57 1.78
N SER A 359 1.00 -1.59 2.63
CA SER A 359 0.11 -1.57 3.80
C SER A 359 0.45 -0.40 4.75
N ARG A 360 1.74 -0.24 5.13
CA ARG A 360 2.18 0.90 5.96
C ARG A 360 1.92 2.26 5.32
N SER A 361 2.16 2.39 4.02
CA SER A 361 1.96 3.67 3.31
C SER A 361 0.49 4.00 3.19
N MET A 362 -0.35 2.98 2.98
CA MET A 362 -1.80 3.10 2.98
C MET A 362 -2.32 3.57 4.33
N LEU A 363 -1.89 2.95 5.43
CA LEU A 363 -2.28 3.34 6.78
C LEU A 363 -1.91 4.80 7.10
N ASP A 364 -0.65 5.20 6.86
CA ASP A 364 -0.18 6.58 7.08
C ASP A 364 -1.04 7.61 6.32
N LEU A 365 -1.42 7.29 5.07
CA LEU A 365 -2.25 8.20 4.28
C LEU A 365 -3.70 8.23 4.74
N LEU A 366 -4.26 7.10 5.19
CA LEU A 366 -5.60 7.04 5.77
C LEU A 366 -5.65 7.86 7.06
N GLU A 367 -4.79 7.57 8.03
CA GLU A 367 -4.72 8.28 9.32
C GLU A 367 -4.56 9.79 9.13
N LYS A 368 -3.74 10.20 8.16
CA LYS A 368 -3.49 11.62 7.90
C LYS A 368 -4.67 12.37 7.28
N ASN A 369 -5.50 11.71 6.46
CA ASN A 369 -6.46 12.42 5.60
C ASN A 369 -7.92 12.07 5.86
N ILE A 370 -8.22 11.04 6.65
CA ILE A 370 -9.59 10.57 6.80
C ILE A 370 -10.51 11.60 7.47
N ASP A 371 -9.99 12.38 8.43
CA ASP A 371 -10.74 13.47 9.06
C ASP A 371 -10.96 14.66 8.12
N ASN A 372 -10.14 14.80 7.08
CA ASN A 372 -10.30 15.84 6.05
C ASN A 372 -11.32 15.44 4.96
N ASN A 373 -11.99 14.30 5.13
CA ASN A 373 -12.97 13.82 4.16
C ASN A 373 -14.28 14.60 4.25
N ALA A 374 -14.69 15.20 3.12
CA ALA A 374 -15.93 16.00 3.04
C ALA A 374 -17.20 15.20 3.40
N PHE A 375 -17.13 13.87 3.28
CA PHE A 375 -18.21 12.95 3.65
C PHE A 375 -18.19 12.57 5.13
N TYR A 376 -17.05 12.77 5.81
CA TYR A 376 -16.84 12.30 7.18
C TYR A 376 -17.89 12.90 8.13
N GLU A 377 -18.10 14.21 8.09
CA GLU A 377 -19.08 14.89 8.94
C GLU A 377 -20.55 14.56 8.61
N LYS A 378 -20.82 13.98 7.43
CA LYS A 378 -22.19 13.74 6.94
C LYS A 378 -22.79 12.41 7.39
N VAL A 379 -21.96 11.49 7.90
CA VAL A 379 -22.42 10.15 8.31
C VAL A 379 -22.07 9.89 9.76
N ASN A 380 -23.04 9.60 10.61
CA ASN A 380 -22.76 9.35 12.03
C ASN A 380 -22.14 7.97 12.29
N LYS A 381 -22.55 6.94 11.55
CA LYS A 381 -22.06 5.55 11.66
C LYS A 381 -21.77 5.00 10.26
N ALA A 382 -20.57 4.47 10.06
CA ALA A 382 -20.20 3.84 8.79
C ALA A 382 -19.11 2.78 9.00
N HIS A 383 -19.26 1.65 8.32
CA HIS A 383 -18.24 0.63 8.16
C HIS A 383 -17.76 0.62 6.70
N LEU A 384 -16.54 1.07 6.45
CA LEU A 384 -15.96 1.15 5.11
C LEU A 384 -14.82 0.13 4.97
N CYS A 385 -14.72 -0.55 3.83
CA CYS A 385 -13.56 -1.36 3.48
C CYS A 385 -12.83 -0.73 2.30
N ILE A 386 -11.57 -0.35 2.50
CA ILE A 386 -10.73 0.20 1.43
C ILE A 386 -9.63 -0.81 1.10
N GLN A 387 -9.49 -1.13 -0.19
CA GLN A 387 -8.44 -1.99 -0.72
C GLN A 387 -7.61 -1.22 -1.75
N VAL A 388 -6.30 -1.34 -1.68
CA VAL A 388 -5.38 -0.81 -2.70
C VAL A 388 -4.58 -1.97 -3.26
N GLN A 389 -4.68 -2.17 -4.57
CA GLN A 389 -3.88 -3.13 -5.32
C GLN A 389 -2.84 -2.35 -6.13
N ASP A 390 -1.55 -2.66 -6.00
CA ASP A 390 -0.49 -2.04 -6.81
C ASP A 390 0.41 -3.14 -7.39
N GLY A 391 0.16 -3.47 -8.66
CA GLY A 391 0.79 -4.61 -9.32
C GLY A 391 0.39 -5.95 -8.69
N LYS A 392 1.32 -6.58 -7.97
CA LYS A 392 1.10 -7.87 -7.29
C LYS A 392 0.79 -7.73 -5.80
N ASN A 393 1.01 -6.55 -5.22
CA ASN A 393 0.77 -6.30 -3.82
C ASN A 393 -0.65 -5.80 -3.63
N SER A 394 -1.30 -6.17 -2.52
CA SER A 394 -2.63 -5.68 -2.16
C SER A 394 -2.68 -5.45 -0.66
N ALA A 395 -3.21 -4.31 -0.21
CA ALA A 395 -3.46 -4.04 1.20
C ALA A 395 -4.94 -3.67 1.38
N SER A 396 -5.54 -4.02 2.51
CA SER A 396 -6.94 -3.76 2.81
C SER A 396 -7.11 -3.30 4.25
N TYR A 397 -7.98 -2.32 4.46
CA TYR A 397 -8.27 -1.75 5.78
C TYR A 397 -9.77 -1.55 5.95
N ASN A 398 -10.26 -1.94 7.12
CA ASN A 398 -11.59 -1.61 7.61
C ASN A 398 -11.52 -0.28 8.37
N ILE A 399 -12.46 0.60 8.08
CA ILE A 399 -12.61 1.90 8.71
C ILE A 399 -13.98 1.90 9.36
N VAL A 400 -13.97 2.09 10.67
CA VAL A 400 -15.17 2.02 11.49
C VAL A 400 -15.38 3.40 12.08
N LYS A 401 -16.47 4.06 11.71
CA LYS A 401 -16.82 5.41 12.16
C LYS A 401 -18.02 5.37 13.09
N VAL A 402 -17.92 6.05 14.23
CA VAL A 402 -19.02 6.28 15.19
C VAL A 402 -18.92 7.69 15.75
N LYS A 403 -19.98 8.50 15.60
CA LYS A 403 -20.15 9.83 16.23
C LYS A 403 -18.94 10.77 16.09
N GLY A 404 -18.31 10.78 14.90
CA GLY A 404 -17.16 11.66 14.60
C GLY A 404 -15.80 11.15 15.07
N LYS A 405 -15.74 9.95 15.65
CA LYS A 405 -14.49 9.20 15.86
C LYS A 405 -14.41 8.08 14.83
N HIS A 406 -13.19 7.65 14.51
CA HIS A 406 -12.97 6.51 13.65
C HIS A 406 -11.83 5.62 14.17
N LYS A 407 -11.84 4.36 13.72
CA LYS A 407 -10.75 3.40 13.91
C LYS A 407 -10.41 2.77 12.57
N ILE A 408 -9.11 2.68 12.27
CA ILE A 408 -8.58 2.04 11.07
C ILE A 408 -7.95 0.71 11.51
N ILE A 409 -8.42 -0.39 10.93
CA ILE A 409 -8.03 -1.74 11.31
C ILE A 409 -7.59 -2.47 10.04
N GLU A 410 -6.42 -3.10 10.05
CA GLU A 410 -5.98 -3.93 8.92
C GLU A 410 -6.98 -5.07 8.71
N ALA A 411 -7.49 -5.20 7.49
CA ALA A 411 -8.49 -6.21 7.18
C ALA A 411 -7.82 -7.59 7.08
N LYS A 412 -8.31 -8.58 7.85
CA LYS A 412 -7.80 -9.96 7.84
C LYS A 412 -7.94 -10.64 6.47
N VAL A 413 -8.90 -10.19 5.68
CA VAL A 413 -9.12 -10.64 4.31
C VAL A 413 -9.31 -9.42 3.40
N PRO A 414 -9.01 -9.55 2.09
CA PRO A 414 -9.21 -8.45 1.17
C PRO A 414 -10.69 -8.08 1.03
N CYS A 415 -10.97 -6.80 0.78
CA CYS A 415 -12.33 -6.26 0.74
C CYS A 415 -13.23 -6.91 -0.32
N ASP A 416 -12.67 -7.53 -1.35
CA ASP A 416 -13.44 -8.21 -2.40
C ASP A 416 -14.02 -9.58 -1.98
N TYR A 417 -13.69 -10.08 -0.77
CA TYR A 417 -14.16 -11.37 -0.28
C TYR A 417 -15.29 -11.32 0.76
N LEU A 418 -15.37 -10.28 1.60
CA LEU A 418 -16.33 -10.23 2.72
C LEU A 418 -17.23 -8.98 2.66
N PRO A 419 -18.55 -9.12 2.51
CA PRO A 419 -19.46 -8.00 2.34
C PRO A 419 -20.14 -7.39 3.60
N PRO A 420 -19.74 -7.57 4.88
CA PRO A 420 -20.46 -6.90 5.98
C PRO A 420 -20.02 -5.44 6.17
N PHE A 421 -19.57 -4.76 5.12
CA PHE A 421 -19.30 -3.33 5.16
C PHE A 421 -20.44 -2.56 4.49
N ASP A 422 -20.67 -1.32 4.94
CA ASP A 422 -21.62 -0.41 4.34
C ASP A 422 -21.13 -0.01 2.93
N PHE A 423 -19.85 0.32 2.79
CA PHE A 423 -19.24 0.69 1.51
C PHE A 423 -17.85 0.09 1.34
N GLY A 424 -17.57 -0.39 0.14
CA GLY A 424 -16.24 -0.89 -0.22
C GLY A 424 -15.67 -0.16 -1.42
N ALA A 425 -14.39 0.17 -1.39
CA ALA A 425 -13.68 0.77 -2.52
C ALA A 425 -12.37 0.04 -2.78
N LYS A 426 -12.13 -0.33 -4.03
CA LYS A 426 -10.89 -0.94 -4.50
C LYS A 426 -10.18 -0.01 -5.48
N PHE A 427 -8.96 0.36 -5.16
CA PHE A 427 -8.06 1.13 -6.01
C PHE A 427 -7.12 0.18 -6.74
N THR A 428 -6.96 0.33 -8.05
CA THR A 428 -6.15 -0.58 -8.89
C THR A 428 -4.68 -0.21 -8.96
N ASN A 429 -4.31 0.94 -8.41
CA ASN A 429 -2.95 1.40 -8.29
C ASN A 429 -2.82 2.39 -7.13
N TRP A 430 -1.60 2.56 -6.62
CA TRP A 430 -1.34 3.49 -5.53
C TRP A 430 -1.67 4.95 -5.89
N LYS A 431 -1.43 5.35 -7.14
CA LYS A 431 -1.57 6.75 -7.56
C LYS A 431 -3.03 7.23 -7.51
N SER A 432 -3.99 6.37 -7.85
CA SER A 432 -5.41 6.71 -7.76
C SER A 432 -5.86 6.84 -6.31
N PHE A 433 -5.41 5.91 -5.45
CA PHE A 433 -5.63 5.98 -4.00
C PHE A 433 -5.05 7.27 -3.41
N GLU A 434 -3.77 7.55 -3.68
CA GLU A 434 -3.09 8.76 -3.21
C GLU A 434 -3.82 10.02 -3.66
N SER A 435 -4.23 10.08 -4.93
CA SER A 435 -4.94 11.24 -5.48
C SER A 435 -6.33 11.46 -4.86
N VAL A 436 -7.06 10.39 -4.53
CA VAL A 436 -8.38 10.50 -3.91
C VAL A 436 -8.24 10.85 -2.44
N MET A 437 -7.36 10.17 -1.71
CA MET A 437 -7.17 10.40 -0.27
C MET A 437 -6.50 11.74 0.05
N ALA A 438 -5.64 12.27 -0.82
CA ALA A 438 -5.06 13.60 -0.63
C ALA A 438 -6.09 14.74 -0.78
N ASN A 439 -7.21 14.49 -1.46
CA ASN A 439 -8.30 15.46 -1.62
C ASN A 439 -9.64 14.74 -1.78
N PRO A 440 -10.20 14.16 -0.70
CA PRO A 440 -11.38 13.29 -0.72
C PRO A 440 -12.67 14.10 -1.00
N THR A 441 -12.92 14.34 -2.28
CA THR A 441 -14.06 15.12 -2.77
C THR A 441 -14.80 14.31 -3.82
N CYS A 442 -16.05 14.67 -4.10
CA CYS A 442 -16.81 14.03 -5.17
C CYS A 442 -16.11 14.12 -6.53
N SER A 443 -15.43 15.25 -6.80
CA SER A 443 -14.71 15.44 -8.06
C SER A 443 -13.49 14.52 -8.19
N SER A 444 -12.74 14.28 -7.12
CA SER A 444 -11.59 13.38 -7.16
C SER A 444 -12.04 11.93 -7.31
N LEU A 445 -13.09 11.54 -6.60
CA LEU A 445 -13.67 10.20 -6.68
C LEU A 445 -14.25 9.92 -8.08
N LYS A 446 -15.09 10.83 -8.62
CA LYS A 446 -15.64 10.70 -9.99
C LYS A 446 -14.52 10.57 -11.03
N LYS A 447 -13.49 11.41 -10.94
CA LYS A 447 -12.34 11.37 -11.86
C LYS A 447 -11.58 10.04 -11.78
N ALA A 448 -11.34 9.53 -10.58
CA ALA A 448 -10.63 8.26 -10.39
C ALA A 448 -11.48 7.07 -10.89
N HIS A 449 -12.78 7.10 -10.66
CA HIS A 449 -13.71 6.10 -11.16
C HIS A 449 -13.81 6.10 -12.70
N SER A 450 -13.88 7.28 -13.34
CA SER A 450 -13.93 7.39 -14.81
C SER A 450 -12.69 6.85 -15.52
N ASN A 451 -11.55 6.76 -14.83
CA ASN A 451 -10.32 6.18 -15.36
C ASN A 451 -10.23 4.66 -15.14
N GLU A 452 -11.27 4.03 -14.59
CA GLU A 452 -11.27 2.63 -14.14
C GLU A 452 -10.18 2.34 -13.07
N ASP A 453 -9.72 3.38 -12.39
CA ASP A 453 -8.68 3.25 -11.36
C ASP A 453 -9.27 2.94 -9.96
N VAL A 454 -10.60 3.06 -9.82
CA VAL A 454 -11.37 2.82 -8.59
C VAL A 454 -12.65 2.08 -8.92
N TYR A 455 -12.87 0.97 -8.23
CA TYR A 455 -14.10 0.19 -8.27
C TYR A 455 -14.81 0.27 -6.93
N ILE A 456 -16.13 0.46 -6.95
CA ILE A 456 -16.94 0.25 -5.76
C ILE A 456 -17.19 -1.25 -5.65
N LEU A 457 -16.86 -1.81 -4.48
CA LEU A 457 -17.01 -3.23 -4.20
C LEU A 457 -18.42 -3.53 -3.75
N PRO A 458 -18.87 -4.79 -3.90
CA PRO A 458 -20.14 -5.22 -3.33
C PRO A 458 -20.13 -5.00 -1.82
N SER A 459 -21.19 -4.39 -1.31
CA SER A 459 -21.40 -4.05 0.09
C SER A 459 -22.81 -4.44 0.51
N LYS A 460 -23.18 -4.14 1.76
CA LYS A 460 -24.58 -4.25 2.21
C LYS A 460 -25.54 -3.49 1.26
N TYR A 461 -25.14 -2.32 0.79
CA TYR A 461 -25.95 -1.44 -0.05
C TYR A 461 -25.72 -1.62 -1.56
N VAL A 462 -24.57 -2.13 -2.01
CA VAL A 462 -24.27 -2.23 -3.44
C VAL A 462 -23.99 -3.68 -3.79
N LEU A 463 -24.77 -4.29 -4.67
CA LEU A 463 -24.51 -5.62 -5.20
C LEU A 463 -23.44 -5.59 -6.29
N THR A 464 -23.00 -6.77 -6.73
CA THR A 464 -22.09 -6.90 -7.87
C THR A 464 -22.65 -6.21 -9.12
N GLY A 465 -21.77 -5.50 -9.84
CA GLY A 465 -22.16 -4.74 -11.03
C GLY A 465 -22.82 -3.40 -10.76
N PHE A 466 -22.62 -2.81 -9.56
CA PHE A 466 -23.21 -1.52 -9.15
C PHE A 466 -24.74 -1.52 -9.06
N ASN A 467 -25.36 -2.69 -9.00
CA ASN A 467 -26.79 -2.79 -8.75
C ASN A 467 -27.07 -2.48 -7.28
N LEU A 468 -28.14 -1.75 -6.98
CA LEU A 468 -28.55 -1.54 -5.60
C LEU A 468 -29.05 -2.84 -4.97
N ASN A 469 -28.79 -3.00 -3.68
CA ASN A 469 -29.49 -3.97 -2.86
C ASN A 469 -30.85 -3.41 -2.40
N GLU A 470 -31.92 -3.71 -3.11
CA GLU A 470 -33.28 -3.21 -2.81
C GLU A 470 -33.79 -3.56 -1.40
N LYS A 471 -33.16 -4.52 -0.72
CA LYS A 471 -33.56 -4.96 0.63
C LYS A 471 -33.06 -4.04 1.74
N GLU A 472 -32.16 -3.12 1.43
CA GLU A 472 -31.49 -2.29 2.42
C GLU A 472 -31.96 -0.84 2.36
N ASN A 473 -31.95 -0.16 3.51
CA ASN A 473 -32.38 1.24 3.60
C ASN A 473 -31.18 2.18 3.44
N TYR A 474 -31.16 2.95 2.35
CA TYR A 474 -30.09 3.91 2.00
C TYR A 474 -30.24 5.29 2.65
N SER A 475 -31.39 5.57 3.28
CA SER A 475 -31.71 6.87 3.89
C SER A 475 -30.58 7.42 4.78
N PRO A 476 -29.84 6.61 5.57
CA PRO A 476 -28.73 7.10 6.39
C PRO A 476 -27.58 7.72 5.58
N PHE A 477 -27.42 7.38 4.30
CA PHE A 477 -26.36 7.87 3.42
C PHE A 477 -26.80 8.97 2.47
N CYS A 478 -28.09 9.32 2.44
CA CYS A 478 -28.62 10.40 1.62
C CYS A 478 -27.87 11.74 1.76
N PRO A 479 -27.49 12.19 2.98
CA PRO A 479 -26.70 13.42 3.12
C PRO A 479 -25.35 13.38 2.38
N VAL A 480 -24.72 12.19 2.26
CA VAL A 480 -23.49 12.00 1.47
C VAL A 480 -23.79 11.99 -0.02
N LEU A 481 -24.82 11.24 -0.43
CA LEU A 481 -25.19 11.13 -1.84
C LEU A 481 -25.54 12.49 -2.44
N GLU A 482 -26.34 13.29 -1.73
CA GLU A 482 -26.70 14.66 -2.12
C GLU A 482 -25.50 15.61 -2.19
N THR A 483 -24.38 15.27 -1.53
CA THR A 483 -23.14 16.04 -1.65
C THR A 483 -22.46 15.78 -3.00
N CYS A 484 -22.61 14.59 -3.58
CA CYS A 484 -21.94 14.17 -4.82
C CYS A 484 -22.81 14.13 -6.06
N PHE A 485 -24.11 13.99 -5.88
CA PHE A 485 -25.06 13.74 -6.93
C PHE A 485 -26.24 14.68 -6.78
N THR A 486 -26.72 15.16 -7.91
CA THR A 486 -27.99 15.89 -7.97
C THR A 486 -29.14 14.93 -7.68
N GLU A 487 -30.27 15.44 -7.21
CA GLU A 487 -31.50 14.66 -6.96
C GLU A 487 -31.87 13.78 -8.17
N LYS A 488 -31.76 14.32 -9.39
CA LYS A 488 -32.00 13.57 -10.64
C LYS A 488 -31.01 12.44 -10.89
N GLU A 489 -29.75 12.61 -10.50
CA GLU A 489 -28.74 11.54 -10.62
C GLU A 489 -28.98 10.45 -9.57
N ILE A 490 -29.46 10.81 -8.38
CA ILE A 490 -29.83 9.87 -7.31
C ILE A 490 -31.09 9.09 -7.70
N GLU A 491 -32.13 9.76 -8.20
CA GLU A 491 -33.35 9.16 -8.71
C GLU A 491 -33.07 8.21 -9.88
N ALA A 492 -32.15 8.59 -10.78
CA ALA A 492 -31.74 7.72 -11.89
C ALA A 492 -30.97 6.46 -11.46
N MET A 493 -30.51 6.38 -10.21
CA MET A 493 -29.94 5.17 -9.62
C MET A 493 -31.00 4.29 -8.94
N ASP A 494 -32.28 4.68 -8.94
CA ASP A 494 -33.35 4.07 -8.15
C ASP A 494 -33.15 4.19 -6.62
N ILE A 495 -32.45 5.25 -6.17
CA ILE A 495 -32.32 5.60 -4.75
C ILE A 495 -33.33 6.71 -4.43
N THR A 496 -34.10 6.54 -3.35
CA THR A 496 -34.95 7.63 -2.81
C THR A 496 -34.26 8.24 -1.60
N CYS A 497 -33.78 9.47 -1.80
CA CYS A 497 -33.46 10.45 -0.79
C CYS A 497 -34.56 11.53 -0.85
#